data_AF-A0A1M7Q9M9-F1
#
_entry.id   AF-A0A1M7Q9M9-F1
#
_cell.length_a   1.000
_cell.length_b   1.000
_cell.length_c   1.000
_cell.angle_alpha   90.00
_cell.angle_beta   90.00
_cell.angle_gamma   90.00
#
_symmetry.space_group_name_H-M   'P 1'
#
loop_
_entity.id
_entity.type
_entity.pdbx_description
1 polymer ?
#
loop_
_entity_poly.entity_id
_entity_poly.type
_entity_poly.pdbx_seq_one_letter_code
_entity_poly.pdbx_strand_id
1 'polypeptide(L)'
;MSDHRNAAPSDLRADIRYRTDGTYEVHGIRLRWQIGGNSPDQGTWPPPEDWNDGEADYPHVYEVWINGQARQTVFLYWPTWDWAPSNSHWVDLGEVPDSEYSVKIRAKVDGQFTPFTEEVTVSSGSSRPWSAPKRPRPATTDGGGDAAPRHGTVNHPRSRAAAAIRDEDSSKICVEARNLNTSTVWQEVTPGADRMLADYPWNDELKYLEYRKFFQGATVASTGNPAFRGLDLAPNPALGEWPLTELDTSAHSQTFTYDYMAYHTSESWSHRWFVTREGWDPTSGLAWEDLDPTPFLVEVQGSHNEEESDTWEFATFPQRTGRAALVHIWGGHGGPDTPDGGNGGKTGEFFASTCDVLLS
;
A
#
# COMPACT_ATOMS: atom_id res chain seq x y z
N MET A 1 -29.27 -26.02 -1.55
CA MET A 1 -28.33 -25.38 -0.61
C MET A 1 -26.97 -25.55 -1.24
N SER A 2 -26.61 -24.62 -2.11
CA SER A 2 -25.38 -24.67 -2.90
C SER A 2 -24.18 -24.28 -2.02
N ASP A 3 -23.09 -24.99 -2.29
CA ASP A 3 -21.85 -25.08 -1.54
C ASP A 3 -20.96 -23.84 -1.82
N HIS A 4 -21.48 -22.63 -1.54
CA HIS A 4 -20.78 -21.36 -1.87
C HIS A 4 -19.69 -20.96 -0.86
N ARG A 5 -19.47 -21.75 0.18
CA ARG A 5 -18.33 -21.58 1.08
C ARG A 5 -17.09 -22.10 0.36
N ASN A 6 -16.18 -21.21 -0.06
CA ASN A 6 -14.83 -21.51 -0.58
C ASN A 6 -14.67 -21.58 -2.12
N ALA A 7 -15.06 -20.53 -2.84
CA ALA A 7 -14.64 -20.41 -4.24
C ALA A 7 -13.14 -20.05 -4.33
N ALA A 8 -12.32 -20.95 -4.87
CA ALA A 8 -10.98 -20.58 -5.29
C ALA A 8 -11.06 -19.56 -6.46
N PRO A 9 -10.14 -18.58 -6.56
CA PRO A 9 -10.10 -17.70 -7.71
C PRO A 9 -9.86 -18.51 -9.00
N SER A 10 -10.48 -18.09 -10.10
CA SER A 10 -10.33 -18.71 -11.42
C SER A 10 -10.47 -17.67 -12.53
N ASP A 11 -10.35 -18.03 -13.82
CA ASP A 11 -10.38 -17.09 -14.96
C ASP A 11 -9.54 -15.82 -14.70
N LEU A 12 -8.29 -16.01 -14.26
CA LEU A 12 -7.37 -14.90 -14.05
C LEU A 12 -7.10 -14.24 -15.40
N ARG A 13 -7.23 -12.92 -15.44
CA ARG A 13 -6.90 -12.07 -16.57
C ARG A 13 -5.95 -10.99 -16.10
N ALA A 14 -4.94 -10.75 -16.91
CA ALA A 14 -3.91 -9.77 -16.63
C ALA A 14 -3.61 -8.95 -17.89
N ASP A 15 -3.36 -7.67 -17.71
CA ASP A 15 -2.81 -6.80 -18.74
C ASP A 15 -1.98 -5.67 -18.14
N ILE A 16 -0.92 -5.28 -18.85
CA ILE A 16 -0.03 -4.21 -18.38
C ILE A 16 -0.62 -2.86 -18.79
N ARG A 17 -0.64 -1.95 -17.82
CA ARG A 17 -1.08 -0.56 -18.02
C ARG A 17 -0.03 0.40 -17.50
N TYR A 18 -0.14 1.64 -17.92
CA TYR A 18 0.66 2.74 -17.38
C TYR A 18 -0.23 3.92 -16.99
N ARG A 19 0.21 4.66 -15.99
CA ARG A 19 -0.37 5.94 -15.58
C ARG A 19 0.75 6.91 -15.26
N THR A 20 0.43 8.20 -15.23
CA THR A 20 1.33 9.21 -14.69
C THR A 20 1.25 9.23 -13.16
N ASP A 21 2.38 9.49 -12.52
CA ASP A 21 2.50 9.86 -11.10
C ASP A 21 3.34 11.15 -11.08
N GLY A 22 2.66 12.29 -11.24
CA GLY A 22 3.33 13.56 -11.54
C GLY A 22 4.10 13.52 -12.86
N THR A 23 5.42 13.62 -12.80
CA THR A 23 6.31 13.57 -13.99
C THR A 23 6.76 12.17 -14.37
N TYR A 24 6.47 11.17 -13.54
CA TYR A 24 6.88 9.79 -13.75
C TYR A 24 5.79 9.04 -14.53
N GLU A 25 6.18 8.18 -15.47
CA GLU A 25 5.30 7.16 -16.04
C GLU A 25 5.52 5.86 -15.29
N VAL A 26 4.48 5.36 -14.61
CA VAL A 26 4.57 4.12 -13.83
C VAL A 26 3.71 3.05 -14.47
N HIS A 27 4.32 1.87 -14.61
CA HIS A 27 3.66 0.68 -15.13
C HIS A 27 3.11 -0.19 -13.99
N GLY A 28 2.09 -0.97 -14.32
CA GLY A 28 1.61 -2.01 -13.44
C GLY A 28 0.76 -3.05 -14.15
N ILE A 29 0.56 -4.18 -13.48
CA ILE A 29 -0.28 -5.27 -13.94
C ILE A 29 -1.68 -5.07 -13.36
N ARG A 30 -2.66 -4.89 -14.23
CA ARG A 30 -4.07 -4.93 -13.85
C ARG A 30 -4.50 -6.40 -13.81
N LEU A 31 -4.98 -6.85 -12.66
CA LEU A 31 -5.51 -8.21 -12.44
C LEU A 31 -7.03 -8.17 -12.29
N ARG A 32 -7.71 -9.15 -12.90
CA ARG A 32 -9.14 -9.43 -12.72
C ARG A 32 -9.33 -10.94 -12.68
N TRP A 33 -10.23 -11.45 -11.83
CA TRP A 33 -10.49 -12.90 -11.72
C TRP A 33 -11.98 -13.19 -11.46
N GLN A 34 -12.36 -14.45 -11.60
CA GLN A 34 -13.64 -14.98 -11.15
C GLN A 34 -13.54 -15.33 -9.66
N ILE A 35 -14.50 -14.87 -8.86
CA ILE A 35 -14.69 -15.30 -7.48
C ILE A 35 -16.19 -15.41 -7.16
N GLY A 36 -16.63 -16.55 -6.62
CA GLY A 36 -18.07 -16.84 -6.49
C GLY A 36 -18.79 -16.64 -7.83
N GLY A 37 -19.87 -15.87 -7.85
CA GLY A 37 -20.58 -15.40 -9.04
C GLY A 37 -19.99 -14.14 -9.69
N ASN A 38 -19.01 -13.47 -9.07
CA ASN A 38 -18.40 -12.25 -9.59
C ASN A 38 -17.33 -12.55 -10.67
N SER A 39 -17.70 -12.36 -11.93
CA SER A 39 -16.81 -12.60 -13.07
C SER A 39 -15.86 -11.44 -13.39
N PRO A 40 -14.70 -11.68 -14.04
CA PRO A 40 -13.76 -10.61 -14.41
C PRO A 40 -14.40 -9.49 -15.24
N ASP A 41 -15.40 -9.87 -16.06
CA ASP A 41 -16.15 -8.97 -16.95
C ASP A 41 -17.44 -8.44 -16.32
N GLN A 42 -17.75 -8.84 -15.08
CA GLN A 42 -18.88 -8.30 -14.34
C GLN A 42 -18.60 -6.84 -14.02
N GLY A 43 -19.23 -5.94 -14.76
CA GLY A 43 -19.02 -4.50 -14.63
C GLY A 43 -20.30 -3.67 -14.74
N THR A 44 -21.47 -4.31 -14.66
CA THR A 44 -22.77 -3.66 -14.84
C THR A 44 -23.79 -4.22 -13.87
N TRP A 45 -24.73 -3.37 -13.44
CA TRP A 45 -25.90 -3.79 -12.69
C TRP A 45 -26.80 -4.76 -13.50
N PRO A 46 -27.43 -5.78 -12.86
CA PRO A 46 -27.44 -6.11 -11.43
C PRO A 46 -26.12 -6.73 -10.92
N PRO A 47 -25.88 -6.74 -9.59
CA PRO A 47 -24.73 -7.43 -9.01
C PRO A 47 -24.78 -8.95 -9.30
N PRO A 48 -23.66 -9.67 -9.06
CA PRO A 48 -23.66 -11.13 -9.00
C PRO A 48 -24.79 -11.68 -8.13
N GLU A 49 -25.33 -12.86 -8.48
CA GLU A 49 -26.44 -13.48 -7.74
C GLU A 49 -26.10 -13.78 -6.28
N ASP A 50 -24.83 -14.06 -5.99
CA ASP A 50 -24.31 -14.34 -4.66
C ASP A 50 -23.71 -13.10 -3.96
N TRP A 51 -23.87 -11.91 -4.54
CA TRP A 51 -23.53 -10.67 -3.86
C TRP A 51 -24.52 -10.40 -2.72
N ASN A 52 -24.01 -10.18 -1.52
CA ASN A 52 -24.80 -9.97 -0.31
C ASN A 52 -24.49 -8.60 0.31
N ASP A 53 -24.61 -7.54 -0.49
CA ASP A 53 -24.42 -6.14 -0.05
C ASP A 53 -23.13 -5.92 0.78
N GLY A 54 -21.99 -6.40 0.26
CA GLY A 54 -20.68 -6.32 0.92
C GLY A 54 -20.30 -7.55 1.73
N GLU A 55 -21.29 -8.29 2.22
CA GLU A 55 -21.14 -9.49 3.05
C GLU A 55 -21.11 -10.77 2.20
N ALA A 56 -20.68 -10.66 0.95
CA ALA A 56 -20.45 -11.84 0.12
C ALA A 56 -19.30 -12.65 0.72
N ASP A 57 -19.43 -13.98 0.76
CA ASP A 57 -18.43 -14.91 1.31
C ASP A 57 -17.22 -15.09 0.37
N TYR A 58 -16.75 -13.98 -0.19
CA TYR A 58 -15.58 -13.93 -1.04
C TYR A 58 -14.33 -13.77 -0.16
N PRO A 59 -13.21 -14.41 -0.51
CA PRO A 59 -11.96 -14.20 0.19
C PRO A 59 -11.49 -12.75 0.11
N HIS A 60 -10.98 -12.25 1.22
CA HIS A 60 -10.33 -10.95 1.33
C HIS A 60 -8.81 -11.04 1.20
N VAL A 61 -8.21 -12.20 1.44
CA VAL A 61 -6.75 -12.34 1.45
C VAL A 61 -6.29 -13.12 0.23
N TYR A 62 -5.36 -12.55 -0.53
CA TYR A 62 -4.80 -13.15 -1.74
C TYR A 62 -3.28 -13.13 -1.70
N GLU A 63 -2.66 -14.12 -2.35
CA GLU A 63 -1.26 -14.06 -2.74
C GLU A 63 -1.14 -13.86 -4.25
N VAL A 64 -0.30 -12.90 -4.64
CA VAL A 64 0.08 -12.67 -6.03
C VAL A 64 1.49 -13.18 -6.25
N TRP A 65 1.62 -14.09 -7.21
CA TRP A 65 2.89 -14.66 -7.62
C TRP A 65 3.27 -14.12 -9.00
N ILE A 66 4.50 -13.62 -9.14
CA ILE A 66 5.05 -13.14 -10.40
C ILE A 66 6.37 -13.86 -10.67
N ASN A 67 6.55 -14.36 -11.90
CA ASN A 67 7.76 -15.05 -12.34
C ASN A 67 8.16 -16.19 -11.38
N GLY A 68 7.17 -16.92 -10.88
CA GLY A 68 7.36 -18.06 -9.97
C GLY A 68 7.67 -17.71 -8.51
N GLN A 69 7.60 -16.44 -8.11
CA GLN A 69 7.85 -16.00 -6.73
C GLN A 69 6.61 -15.35 -6.13
N ALA A 70 6.35 -15.57 -4.83
CA ALA A 70 5.40 -14.76 -4.08
C ALA A 70 5.90 -13.31 -4.03
N ARG A 71 5.10 -12.38 -4.55
CA ARG A 71 5.47 -10.95 -4.64
C ARG A 71 4.58 -10.06 -3.80
N GLN A 72 3.33 -10.43 -3.57
CA GLN A 72 2.42 -9.65 -2.73
C GLN A 72 1.50 -10.55 -1.92
N THR A 73 1.20 -10.15 -0.68
CA THR A 73 -0.07 -10.49 -0.04
C THR A 73 -0.98 -9.26 -0.11
N VAL A 74 -2.22 -9.51 -0.49
CA VAL A 74 -3.22 -8.49 -0.72
C VAL A 74 -4.38 -8.73 0.24
N PHE A 75 -4.71 -7.72 1.03
CA PHE A 75 -5.94 -7.61 1.81
C PHE A 75 -6.89 -6.74 1.00
N LEU A 76 -7.90 -7.36 0.41
CA LEU A 76 -8.82 -6.74 -0.53
C LEU A 76 -10.19 -6.59 0.13
N TYR A 77 -10.49 -5.38 0.60
CA TYR A 77 -11.82 -4.99 1.06
C TYR A 77 -12.56 -4.20 -0.01
N TRP A 78 -13.88 -4.12 0.12
CA TRP A 78 -14.79 -3.49 -0.85
C TRP A 78 -16.02 -2.94 -0.13
N PRO A 79 -16.69 -1.89 -0.65
CA PRO A 79 -17.85 -1.33 0.03
C PRO A 79 -19.09 -2.20 -0.18
N THR A 80 -20.10 -2.01 0.68
CA THR A 80 -21.36 -2.77 0.63
C THR A 80 -22.16 -2.60 -0.66
N TRP A 81 -21.92 -1.50 -1.38
CA TRP A 81 -22.66 -1.14 -2.59
C TRP A 81 -21.92 -1.44 -3.90
N ASP A 82 -20.65 -1.86 -3.86
CA ASP A 82 -19.86 -2.17 -5.07
C ASP A 82 -19.08 -3.49 -4.92
N TRP A 83 -19.46 -4.46 -5.75
CA TRP A 83 -18.79 -5.76 -5.83
C TRP A 83 -17.57 -5.74 -6.75
N ALA A 84 -17.45 -4.76 -7.65
CA ALA A 84 -16.42 -4.74 -8.69
C ALA A 84 -14.97 -4.71 -8.17
N PRO A 85 -14.66 -4.16 -6.97
CA PRO A 85 -13.33 -4.25 -6.40
C PRO A 85 -12.96 -5.66 -5.91
N SER A 86 -13.94 -6.48 -5.50
CA SER A 86 -13.69 -7.79 -4.85
C SER A 86 -12.96 -8.83 -5.71
N ASN A 87 -12.84 -8.58 -7.01
CA ASN A 87 -12.19 -9.48 -7.96
C ASN A 87 -11.09 -8.81 -8.78
N SER A 88 -10.49 -7.75 -8.25
CA SER A 88 -9.48 -6.99 -8.98
C SER A 88 -8.37 -6.43 -8.12
N HIS A 89 -7.19 -6.33 -8.71
CA HIS A 89 -6.03 -5.77 -8.04
C HIS A 89 -5.07 -5.12 -9.04
N TRP A 90 -4.26 -4.20 -8.54
CA TRP A 90 -3.21 -3.53 -9.29
C TRP A 90 -1.85 -3.84 -8.68
N VAL A 91 -0.93 -4.35 -9.50
CA VAL A 91 0.46 -4.61 -9.09
C VAL A 91 1.39 -3.56 -9.66
N ASP A 92 2.08 -2.79 -8.82
CA ASP A 92 3.05 -1.79 -9.27
C ASP A 92 4.34 -2.45 -9.80
N LEU A 93 4.80 -2.01 -10.98
CA LEU A 93 6.04 -2.47 -11.62
C LEU A 93 7.12 -1.36 -11.69
N GLY A 94 6.75 -0.11 -11.40
CA GLY A 94 7.66 1.04 -11.49
C GLY A 94 7.80 1.59 -12.91
N GLU A 95 8.85 2.38 -13.14
CA GLU A 95 9.06 3.11 -14.41
C GLU A 95 9.63 2.24 -15.53
N VAL A 96 10.35 1.18 -15.17
CA VAL A 96 11.06 0.32 -16.13
C VAL A 96 10.60 -1.13 -15.92
N PRO A 97 9.44 -1.52 -16.49
CA PRO A 97 8.99 -2.89 -16.41
C PRO A 97 9.85 -3.82 -17.28
N ASP A 98 9.93 -5.09 -16.89
CA ASP A 98 10.46 -6.16 -17.73
C ASP A 98 9.60 -6.35 -18.98
N SER A 99 10.15 -7.06 -19.98
CA SER A 99 9.46 -7.30 -21.26
C SER A 99 8.21 -8.18 -21.12
N GLU A 100 8.22 -9.07 -20.12
CA GLU A 100 7.22 -10.11 -19.91
C GLU A 100 7.14 -10.51 -18.43
N TYR A 101 5.94 -10.87 -17.98
CA TYR A 101 5.68 -11.40 -16.64
C TYR A 101 4.76 -12.62 -16.72
N SER A 102 5.05 -13.67 -15.94
CA SER A 102 4.10 -14.75 -15.63
C SER A 102 3.43 -14.45 -14.30
N VAL A 103 2.10 -14.55 -14.23
CA VAL A 103 1.31 -14.19 -13.04
C VAL A 103 0.29 -15.28 -12.72
N LYS A 104 0.19 -15.62 -11.43
CA LYS A 104 -0.90 -16.45 -10.88
C LYS A 104 -1.26 -15.98 -9.49
N ILE A 105 -2.48 -16.27 -9.06
CA ILE A 105 -2.96 -15.89 -7.73
C ILE A 105 -3.57 -17.08 -7.00
N ARG A 106 -3.68 -16.97 -5.68
CA ARG A 106 -4.48 -17.86 -4.83
C ARG A 106 -5.09 -17.06 -3.69
N ALA A 107 -6.19 -17.54 -3.14
CA ALA A 107 -6.85 -16.92 -1.99
C ALA A 107 -6.48 -17.66 -0.70
N LYS A 108 -6.53 -16.99 0.45
CA LYS A 108 -6.53 -17.61 1.79
C LYS A 108 -7.97 -17.64 2.27
N VAL A 109 -8.47 -18.84 2.57
CA VAL A 109 -9.83 -19.10 3.06
C VAL A 109 -9.71 -20.04 4.26
N ASP A 110 -10.37 -19.70 5.38
CA ASP A 110 -10.29 -20.46 6.63
C ASP A 110 -8.85 -20.77 7.08
N GLY A 111 -7.94 -19.81 6.89
CA GLY A 111 -6.52 -19.95 7.24
C GLY A 111 -5.68 -20.80 6.27
N GLN A 112 -6.28 -21.36 5.21
CA GLN A 112 -5.58 -22.19 4.23
C GLN A 112 -5.58 -21.54 2.84
N PHE A 113 -4.49 -21.72 2.10
CA PHE A 113 -4.43 -21.26 0.72
C PHE A 113 -5.17 -22.22 -0.21
N THR A 114 -5.99 -21.66 -1.10
CA THR A 114 -6.60 -22.38 -2.21
C THR A 114 -5.55 -22.86 -3.20
N PRO A 115 -5.90 -23.78 -4.13
CA PRO A 115 -5.11 -23.95 -5.34
C PRO A 115 -4.89 -22.62 -6.07
N PHE A 116 -3.81 -22.54 -6.84
CA PHE A 116 -3.56 -21.41 -7.72
C PHE A 116 -4.56 -21.39 -8.88
N THR A 117 -4.79 -20.19 -9.41
CA THR A 117 -5.32 -20.01 -10.76
C THR A 117 -4.36 -20.61 -11.80
N GLU A 118 -4.84 -20.76 -13.03
CA GLU A 118 -3.96 -20.88 -14.19
C GLU A 118 -2.99 -19.69 -14.26
N GLU A 119 -1.78 -19.95 -14.76
CA GLU A 119 -0.77 -18.91 -14.95
C GLU A 119 -1.00 -18.15 -16.25
N VAL A 120 -0.95 -16.82 -16.16
CA VAL A 120 -1.16 -15.90 -17.28
C VAL A 120 0.16 -15.21 -17.60
N THR A 121 0.52 -15.16 -18.88
CA THR A 121 1.69 -14.40 -19.35
C THR A 121 1.26 -13.08 -19.96
N VAL A 122 1.91 -11.98 -19.57
CA VAL A 122 1.62 -10.62 -20.06
C VAL A 122 2.89 -9.91 -20.51
N SER A 123 2.81 -9.15 -21.62
CA SER A 123 3.94 -8.43 -22.19
C SER A 123 3.78 -6.91 -22.09
N SER A 124 4.85 -6.22 -21.70
CA SER A 124 4.89 -4.75 -21.58
C SER A 124 4.87 -4.03 -22.93
N GLY A 125 5.24 -4.71 -24.02
CA GLY A 125 5.12 -4.21 -25.38
C GLY A 125 3.68 -3.96 -25.84
N SER A 126 2.69 -4.46 -25.07
CA SER A 126 1.26 -4.27 -25.32
C SER A 126 0.59 -3.29 -24.33
N SER A 127 1.40 -2.57 -23.54
CA SER A 127 0.89 -1.70 -22.48
C SER A 127 0.01 -0.58 -23.01
N ARG A 128 -1.00 -0.22 -22.22
CA ARG A 128 -2.01 0.80 -22.56
C ARG A 128 -2.19 1.78 -21.41
N PRO A 129 -2.70 3.00 -21.66
CA PRO A 129 -3.08 3.89 -20.58
C PRO A 129 -4.06 3.22 -19.60
N TRP A 130 -3.86 3.45 -18.32
CA TRP A 130 -4.80 3.13 -17.26
C TRP A 130 -6.00 4.06 -17.34
N SER A 131 -7.15 3.52 -16.97
CA SER A 131 -8.37 4.27 -16.71
C SER A 131 -9.06 3.64 -15.51
N ALA A 132 -9.58 4.45 -14.59
CA ALA A 132 -10.36 3.93 -13.47
C ALA A 132 -11.53 3.07 -14.00
N PRO A 133 -11.80 1.90 -13.40
CA PRO A 133 -12.98 1.11 -13.71
C PRO A 133 -14.25 1.94 -13.56
N LYS A 134 -15.20 1.77 -14.48
CA LYS A 134 -16.53 2.39 -14.33
C LYS A 134 -17.23 1.75 -13.15
N ARG A 135 -17.76 2.56 -12.24
CA ARG A 135 -18.58 2.07 -11.13
C ARG A 135 -19.90 1.52 -11.68
N PRO A 136 -20.33 0.32 -11.27
CA PRO A 136 -21.58 -0.29 -11.75
C PRO A 136 -22.83 0.53 -11.41
N ARG A 137 -22.76 1.32 -10.33
CA ARG A 137 -23.77 2.28 -9.91
C ARG A 137 -23.14 3.68 -9.84
N PRO A 138 -23.87 4.76 -10.17
CA PRO A 138 -23.44 6.09 -9.77
C PRO A 138 -23.25 6.08 -8.26
N ALA A 139 -22.08 6.52 -7.77
CA ALA A 139 -21.88 6.68 -6.34
C ALA A 139 -23.08 7.47 -5.81
N THR A 140 -23.81 6.91 -4.86
CA THR A 140 -24.56 7.80 -3.95
C THR A 140 -23.51 8.72 -3.37
N THR A 141 -23.80 10.02 -3.31
CA THR A 141 -23.01 10.91 -2.49
C THR A 141 -23.12 10.38 -1.07
N ASP A 142 -22.25 9.46 -0.68
CA ASP A 142 -22.09 9.08 0.71
C ASP A 142 -21.71 10.39 1.40
N GLY A 143 -22.69 10.89 2.15
CA GLY A 143 -22.64 12.18 2.78
C GLY A 143 -21.49 12.18 3.77
N GLY A 144 -20.50 13.01 3.50
CA GLY A 144 -19.39 13.27 4.40
C GLY A 144 -18.30 12.21 4.28
N GLY A 145 -17.36 12.42 3.35
CA GLY A 145 -16.01 11.94 3.59
C GLY A 145 -15.60 12.46 4.95
N ASP A 146 -15.34 11.54 5.89
CA ASP A 146 -15.10 11.92 7.27
C ASP A 146 -13.97 12.95 7.31
N ALA A 147 -14.30 14.16 7.74
CA ALA A 147 -13.36 15.26 7.87
C ALA A 147 -12.53 15.11 9.14
N ALA A 148 -12.78 14.07 9.95
CA ALA A 148 -11.98 13.78 11.11
C ALA A 148 -10.51 13.54 10.69
N PRO A 149 -9.57 14.09 11.46
CA PRO A 149 -8.15 13.86 11.25
C PRO A 149 -7.79 12.37 11.25
N ARG A 150 -6.76 12.00 10.50
CA ARG A 150 -6.25 10.63 10.36
C ARG A 150 -4.81 10.60 10.83
N HIS A 151 -4.45 9.57 11.60
CA HIS A 151 -3.22 9.61 12.35
C HIS A 151 -2.71 8.21 12.66
N GLY A 152 -1.41 8.01 12.50
CA GLY A 152 -0.73 6.86 13.08
C GLY A 152 0.69 6.68 12.56
N THR A 153 1.32 5.58 12.97
CA THR A 153 2.58 5.11 12.41
C THR A 153 2.68 3.59 12.56
N VAL A 154 3.54 2.95 11.77
CA VAL A 154 3.82 1.52 11.93
C VAL A 154 4.42 1.27 13.32
N ASN A 155 3.79 0.37 14.06
CA ASN A 155 4.19 -0.04 15.40
C ASN A 155 5.14 -1.23 15.38
N HIS A 156 4.86 -2.22 14.52
CA HIS A 156 5.76 -3.36 14.29
C HIS A 156 5.88 -3.67 12.79
N PRO A 157 7.11 -3.75 12.23
CA PRO A 157 8.38 -3.37 12.86
C PRO A 157 8.38 -1.87 13.21
N ARG A 158 9.07 -1.50 14.29
CA ARG A 158 8.97 -0.14 14.84
C ARG A 158 9.50 0.90 13.85
N SER A 159 8.69 1.92 13.56
CA SER A 159 9.09 3.01 12.65
C SER A 159 10.11 3.98 13.27
N ARG A 160 10.82 4.75 12.43
CA ARG A 160 11.72 5.82 12.87
C ARG A 160 10.97 6.91 13.63
N ALA A 161 9.75 7.25 13.22
CA ALA A 161 8.92 8.22 13.93
C ALA A 161 8.52 7.69 15.31
N ALA A 162 8.12 6.42 15.41
CA ALA A 162 7.87 5.77 16.68
C ALA A 162 9.14 5.76 17.56
N ALA A 163 10.27 5.28 17.03
CA ALA A 163 11.51 5.19 17.78
C ALA A 163 12.06 6.55 18.24
N ALA A 164 12.18 7.51 17.33
CA ALA A 164 12.78 8.80 17.65
C ALA A 164 11.84 9.73 18.42
N ILE A 165 10.56 9.78 18.06
CA ILE A 165 9.63 10.82 18.56
C ILE A 165 8.68 10.26 19.61
N ARG A 166 8.00 9.14 19.36
CA ARG A 166 7.02 8.55 20.32
C ARG A 166 7.71 7.96 21.55
N ASP A 167 8.75 7.16 21.32
CA ASP A 167 9.40 6.34 22.34
C ASP A 167 10.67 6.99 22.91
N GLU A 168 11.10 8.13 22.35
CA GLU A 168 12.30 8.87 22.73
C GLU A 168 13.57 8.00 22.85
N ASP A 169 13.78 7.08 21.91
CA ASP A 169 14.92 6.16 21.92
C ASP A 169 16.25 6.92 22.11
N SER A 170 17.11 6.37 22.97
CA SER A 170 18.34 7.03 23.45
C SER A 170 19.54 6.84 22.51
N SER A 171 19.39 6.08 21.43
CA SER A 171 20.39 5.98 20.37
C SER A 171 20.74 7.36 19.82
N LYS A 172 22.03 7.58 19.53
CA LYS A 172 22.54 8.90 19.14
C LYS A 172 21.84 9.46 17.90
N ILE A 173 21.52 8.60 16.93
CA ILE A 173 20.78 9.00 15.72
C ILE A 173 19.35 9.45 16.05
N CYS A 174 18.64 8.80 16.96
CA CYS A 174 17.30 9.22 17.39
C CYS A 174 17.35 10.55 18.15
N VAL A 175 18.34 10.76 19.00
CA VAL A 175 18.57 12.04 19.69
C VAL A 175 18.82 13.15 18.67
N GLU A 176 19.69 12.92 17.69
CA GLU A 176 19.98 13.93 16.66
C GLU A 176 18.78 14.17 15.74
N ALA A 177 18.01 13.13 15.41
CA ALA A 177 16.78 13.28 14.66
C ALA A 177 15.80 14.23 15.38
N ARG A 178 15.62 14.06 16.69
CA ARG A 178 14.79 14.97 17.51
C ARG A 178 15.34 16.40 17.52
N ASN A 179 16.66 16.59 17.60
CA ASN A 179 17.28 17.92 17.56
C ASN A 179 17.04 18.64 16.22
N LEU A 180 17.01 17.89 15.12
CA LEU A 180 16.83 18.43 13.77
C LEU A 180 15.37 18.65 13.39
N ASN A 181 14.46 17.84 13.94
CA ASN A 181 13.02 17.97 13.72
C ASN A 181 12.49 19.26 14.35
N THR A 182 11.49 19.86 13.70
CA THR A 182 10.70 20.95 14.30
C THR A 182 9.30 20.47 14.71
N SER A 183 8.88 19.28 14.25
CA SER A 183 7.66 18.61 14.69
C SER A 183 7.98 17.46 15.63
N THR A 184 7.11 17.26 16.63
CA THR A 184 7.11 16.12 17.54
C THR A 184 5.87 15.24 17.34
N VAL A 185 5.16 15.41 16.23
CA VAL A 185 3.91 14.68 15.94
C VAL A 185 4.25 13.39 15.21
N TRP A 186 4.54 12.34 15.97
CA TRP A 186 4.99 11.04 15.43
C TRP A 186 3.94 10.37 14.54
N GLN A 187 2.66 10.66 14.76
CA GLN A 187 1.51 10.09 14.07
C GLN A 187 1.11 10.82 12.77
N GLU A 188 1.92 11.80 12.32
CA GLU A 188 1.60 12.67 11.16
C GLU A 188 2.82 12.96 10.28
N VAL A 189 3.65 11.94 10.00
CA VAL A 189 4.71 12.10 9.00
C VAL A 189 4.08 12.13 7.60
N THR A 190 3.74 13.34 7.15
CA THR A 190 3.08 13.65 5.88
C THR A 190 3.85 14.73 5.11
N PRO A 191 3.63 14.90 3.78
CA PRO A 191 4.34 15.92 2.99
C PRO A 191 4.12 17.37 3.46
N GLY A 192 3.08 17.62 4.24
CA GLY A 192 2.64 18.94 4.68
C GLY A 192 1.63 19.59 3.74
N ALA A 193 0.73 20.39 4.31
CA ALA A 193 -0.41 20.98 3.60
C ALA A 193 0.01 21.81 2.38
N ASP A 194 1.04 22.65 2.50
CA ASP A 194 1.49 23.50 1.39
C ASP A 194 1.95 22.68 0.17
N ARG A 195 2.64 21.56 0.40
CA ARG A 195 3.09 20.66 -0.68
C ARG A 195 1.91 19.91 -1.29
N MET A 196 1.01 19.40 -0.45
CA MET A 196 -0.21 18.73 -0.91
C MET A 196 -1.16 19.66 -1.65
N LEU A 197 -1.17 20.96 -1.35
CA LEU A 197 -1.95 21.97 -2.09
C LEU A 197 -1.28 22.40 -3.39
N ALA A 198 0.04 22.33 -3.47
CA ALA A 198 0.79 22.68 -4.69
C ALA A 198 0.72 21.57 -5.75
N ASP A 199 0.69 20.31 -5.32
CA ASP A 199 0.55 19.14 -6.17
C ASP A 199 -0.26 18.10 -5.39
N TYR A 200 -1.40 17.65 -5.92
CA TYR A 200 -2.38 16.86 -5.17
C TYR A 200 -1.96 15.39 -5.08
N PRO A 201 -1.81 14.79 -3.88
CA PRO A 201 -1.53 13.35 -3.80
C PRO A 201 -2.62 12.48 -4.40
N TRP A 202 -3.89 12.88 -4.32
CA TRP A 202 -4.98 12.11 -4.89
C TRP A 202 -5.24 12.54 -6.34
N ASN A 203 -5.35 11.56 -7.24
CA ASN A 203 -5.83 11.75 -8.59
C ASN A 203 -7.26 11.20 -8.70
N ASP A 204 -8.25 12.09 -8.71
CA ASP A 204 -9.66 11.70 -8.73
C ASP A 204 -10.10 11.02 -10.04
N GLU A 205 -9.47 11.36 -11.17
CA GLU A 205 -9.80 10.74 -12.47
C GLU A 205 -9.32 9.29 -12.52
N LEU A 206 -8.10 9.03 -12.06
CA LEU A 206 -7.50 7.70 -12.07
C LEU A 206 -7.84 6.87 -10.82
N LYS A 207 -8.48 7.49 -9.81
CA LYS A 207 -8.79 6.92 -8.49
C LYS A 207 -7.56 6.31 -7.84
N TYR A 208 -6.47 7.07 -7.80
CA TYR A 208 -5.16 6.61 -7.36
C TYR A 208 -4.43 7.66 -6.51
N LEU A 209 -3.65 7.19 -5.54
CA LEU A 209 -2.76 8.00 -4.72
C LEU A 209 -1.36 8.10 -5.38
N GLU A 210 -1.06 9.25 -5.97
CA GLU A 210 0.22 9.62 -6.58
C GLU A 210 1.25 10.03 -5.51
N TYR A 211 1.64 9.09 -4.64
CA TYR A 211 2.59 9.38 -3.56
C TYR A 211 4.04 9.50 -4.07
N ARG A 212 4.41 8.83 -5.18
CA ARG A 212 5.81 8.74 -5.64
C ARG A 212 6.40 10.12 -5.94
N LYS A 213 5.61 11.01 -6.54
CA LYS A 213 6.06 12.37 -6.91
C LYS A 213 6.50 13.26 -5.75
N PHE A 214 6.19 12.88 -4.50
CA PHE A 214 6.58 13.64 -3.32
C PHE A 214 7.96 13.31 -2.78
N PHE A 215 8.58 12.22 -3.24
CA PHE A 215 9.89 11.81 -2.78
C PHE A 215 10.97 12.31 -3.74
N GLN A 216 11.96 13.05 -3.21
CA GLN A 216 13.09 13.58 -3.97
C GLN A 216 14.38 13.35 -3.18
N GLY A 217 15.31 12.61 -3.76
CA GLY A 217 16.52 12.22 -3.06
C GLY A 217 16.22 11.41 -1.79
N ALA A 218 17.10 11.50 -0.79
CA ALA A 218 17.01 10.71 0.43
C ALA A 218 16.02 11.27 1.48
N THR A 219 14.77 11.56 1.06
CA THR A 219 13.74 12.17 1.93
C THR A 219 12.51 11.29 2.13
N VAL A 220 12.65 9.96 1.96
CA VAL A 220 11.53 9.03 2.11
C VAL A 220 10.99 9.04 3.54
N ALA A 221 11.88 9.06 4.53
CA ALA A 221 11.51 8.95 5.94
C ALA A 221 10.79 10.20 6.48
N SER A 222 11.07 11.38 5.94
CA SER A 222 10.36 12.62 6.28
C SER A 222 9.21 12.96 5.35
N THR A 223 9.01 12.20 4.27
CA THR A 223 8.17 12.58 3.09
C THR A 223 8.60 13.90 2.42
N GLY A 224 9.85 14.31 2.63
CA GLY A 224 10.38 15.61 2.23
C GLY A 224 9.77 16.79 3.00
N ASN A 225 9.13 16.55 4.14
CA ASN A 225 8.63 17.59 5.02
C ASN A 225 9.77 18.07 5.93
N PRO A 226 10.20 19.35 5.84
CA PRO A 226 11.32 19.86 6.65
C PRO A 226 11.11 19.73 8.15
N ALA A 227 9.86 19.65 8.62
CA ALA A 227 9.55 19.49 10.03
C ALA A 227 10.00 18.13 10.61
N PHE A 228 10.19 17.13 9.74
CA PHE A 228 10.61 15.77 10.07
C PHE A 228 11.98 15.39 9.48
N ARG A 229 12.78 16.36 9.03
CA ARG A 229 14.07 16.13 8.33
C ARG A 229 15.08 15.29 9.12
N GLY A 230 14.97 15.22 10.45
CA GLY A 230 15.80 14.38 11.29
C GLY A 230 15.56 12.89 11.06
N LEU A 231 14.38 12.49 10.56
CA LEU A 231 14.09 11.10 10.20
C LEU A 231 14.87 10.64 8.96
N ASP A 232 15.38 11.57 8.14
CA ASP A 232 16.18 11.30 6.94
C ASP A 232 17.67 11.05 7.22
N LEU A 233 18.11 11.13 8.48
CA LEU A 233 19.51 10.89 8.85
C LEU A 233 19.97 9.51 8.37
N ALA A 234 21.11 9.48 7.68
CA ALA A 234 21.82 8.26 7.33
C ALA A 234 22.76 7.83 8.47
N PRO A 235 22.77 6.53 8.85
CA PRO A 235 23.75 5.98 9.76
C PRO A 235 25.20 6.30 9.36
N ASN A 236 26.04 6.60 10.35
CA ASN A 236 27.47 6.85 10.18
C ASN A 236 28.21 6.68 11.51
N PRO A 237 29.56 6.68 11.55
CA PRO A 237 30.32 6.43 12.77
C PRO A 237 30.04 7.39 13.94
N ALA A 238 29.57 8.62 13.67
CA ALA A 238 29.25 9.59 14.71
C ALA A 238 27.84 9.36 15.31
N LEU A 239 26.86 9.07 14.45
CA LEU A 239 25.45 8.88 14.82
C LEU A 239 25.10 7.45 15.24
N GLY A 240 25.88 6.45 14.81
CA GLY A 240 25.50 5.05 14.94
C GLY A 240 24.32 4.69 14.03
N GLU A 241 23.63 3.62 14.41
CA GLU A 241 22.56 3.01 13.62
C GLU A 241 21.18 3.38 14.14
N TRP A 242 20.18 3.41 13.24
CA TRP A 242 18.78 3.38 13.63
C TRP A 242 18.46 2.06 14.38
N PRO A 243 17.60 2.10 15.42
CA PRO A 243 17.15 0.89 16.11
C PRO A 243 16.52 -0.11 15.15
N LEU A 244 16.96 -1.36 15.21
CA LEU A 244 16.52 -2.44 14.33
C LEU A 244 15.39 -3.26 14.95
N THR A 245 14.45 -3.71 14.11
CA THR A 245 13.59 -4.86 14.40
C THR A 245 14.08 -6.08 13.65
N GLU A 246 14.33 -7.20 14.33
CA GLU A 246 14.66 -8.46 13.67
C GLU A 246 13.40 -9.11 13.10
N LEU A 247 13.47 -9.54 11.84
CA LEU A 247 12.41 -10.27 11.14
C LEU A 247 12.96 -11.60 10.63
N ASP A 248 12.47 -12.70 11.22
CA ASP A 248 12.76 -14.07 10.76
C ASP A 248 12.17 -14.35 9.38
N THR A 249 13.01 -14.38 8.35
CA THR A 249 12.58 -14.64 6.97
C THR A 249 12.32 -16.11 6.69
N SER A 250 12.66 -17.00 7.64
CA SER A 250 12.30 -18.42 7.59
C SER A 250 10.90 -18.70 8.15
N ALA A 251 10.29 -17.73 8.85
CA ALA A 251 8.96 -17.86 9.40
C ALA A 251 7.91 -18.04 8.28
N HIS A 252 6.91 -18.89 8.56
CA HIS A 252 5.79 -19.13 7.64
C HIS A 252 4.89 -17.90 7.46
N SER A 253 4.95 -16.95 8.38
CA SER A 253 4.32 -15.65 8.26
C SER A 253 5.01 -14.63 9.15
N GLN A 254 4.80 -13.36 8.81
CA GLN A 254 5.25 -12.21 9.59
C GLN A 254 4.06 -11.32 9.91
N THR A 255 4.04 -10.78 11.12
CA THR A 255 2.99 -9.84 11.54
C THR A 255 3.49 -8.42 11.40
N PHE A 256 2.68 -7.54 10.85
CA PHE A 256 2.92 -6.10 10.80
C PHE A 256 1.79 -5.43 11.56
N THR A 257 2.10 -4.41 12.37
CA THR A 257 1.09 -3.66 13.12
C THR A 257 1.21 -2.16 12.94
N TYR A 258 0.07 -1.47 13.02
CA TYR A 258 -0.04 -0.02 12.89
C TYR A 258 -0.76 0.57 14.09
N ASP A 259 -0.23 1.66 14.64
CA ASP A 259 -0.80 2.35 15.80
C ASP A 259 -1.62 3.54 15.31
N TYR A 260 -2.94 3.38 15.23
CA TYR A 260 -3.85 4.46 14.85
C TYR A 260 -4.24 5.31 16.05
N MET A 261 -4.15 6.64 15.87
CA MET A 261 -4.89 7.57 16.75
C MET A 261 -6.27 7.93 16.18
N ALA A 262 -6.48 7.66 14.89
CA ALA A 262 -7.77 7.73 14.22
C ALA A 262 -7.75 6.83 12.99
N TYR A 263 -8.45 5.71 13.04
CA TYR A 263 -8.59 4.77 11.93
C TYR A 263 -9.67 5.24 10.95
N HIS A 264 -9.44 5.01 9.65
CA HIS A 264 -10.36 5.40 8.59
C HIS A 264 -10.35 4.38 7.46
N THR A 265 -11.54 4.03 6.99
CA THR A 265 -11.73 3.24 5.77
C THR A 265 -12.55 3.98 4.75
N SER A 266 -12.16 3.83 3.48
CA SER A 266 -13.03 4.07 2.35
C SER A 266 -12.42 3.47 1.10
N GLU A 267 -13.20 3.36 0.04
CA GLU A 267 -12.80 2.86 -1.28
C GLU A 267 -11.53 3.50 -1.89
N SER A 268 -11.11 4.66 -1.38
CA SER A 268 -9.94 5.39 -1.87
C SER A 268 -8.66 5.14 -1.07
N TRP A 269 -8.77 4.53 0.11
CA TRP A 269 -7.66 4.37 1.05
C TRP A 269 -6.94 3.05 0.84
N SER A 270 -5.63 3.07 1.00
CA SER A 270 -4.82 1.85 0.93
C SER A 270 -3.61 1.95 1.83
N HIS A 271 -3.18 0.81 2.35
CA HIS A 271 -1.85 0.65 2.91
C HIS A 271 -0.95 -0.11 1.92
N ARG A 272 0.31 0.31 1.81
CA ARG A 272 1.31 -0.30 0.92
C ARG A 272 2.64 -0.39 1.64
N TRP A 273 3.27 -1.56 1.63
CA TRP A 273 4.58 -1.78 2.25
C TRP A 273 5.60 -2.16 1.20
N PHE A 274 6.70 -1.42 1.16
CA PHE A 274 7.82 -1.57 0.27
C PHE A 274 9.04 -2.00 1.05
N VAL A 275 9.97 -2.68 0.39
CA VAL A 275 11.27 -3.06 0.94
C VAL A 275 12.37 -2.53 0.03
N THR A 276 13.49 -2.13 0.61
CA THR A 276 14.69 -1.78 -0.16
C THR A 276 15.14 -2.91 -1.08
N ARG A 277 15.75 -2.57 -2.22
CA ARG A 277 16.44 -3.52 -3.12
C ARG A 277 17.58 -4.21 -2.38
N GLU A 278 17.95 -5.38 -2.88
CA GLU A 278 19.07 -6.15 -2.33
C GLU A 278 20.37 -5.33 -2.49
N GLY A 279 21.19 -5.31 -1.45
CA GLY A 279 22.45 -4.55 -1.47
C GLY A 279 22.32 -3.05 -1.22
N TRP A 280 21.14 -2.54 -0.83
CA TRP A 280 21.00 -1.15 -0.37
C TRP A 280 21.97 -0.85 0.79
N ASP A 281 22.69 0.27 0.67
CA ASP A 281 23.62 0.74 1.70
C ASP A 281 22.90 1.77 2.59
N PRO A 282 22.66 1.50 3.88
CA PRO A 282 21.99 2.45 4.76
C PRO A 282 22.76 3.77 4.90
N THR A 283 24.09 3.78 4.70
CA THR A 283 24.92 4.97 4.87
C THR A 283 24.74 6.00 3.75
N SER A 284 24.12 5.62 2.62
CA SER A 284 23.74 6.54 1.55
C SER A 284 22.42 7.28 1.80
N GLY A 285 21.72 6.97 2.89
CA GLY A 285 20.34 7.43 3.11
C GLY A 285 19.33 6.57 2.33
N LEU A 286 18.06 6.94 2.43
CA LEU A 286 16.95 6.20 1.81
C LEU A 286 16.21 7.08 0.80
N ALA A 287 16.43 6.81 -0.48
CA ALA A 287 15.70 7.41 -1.59
C ALA A 287 14.61 6.46 -2.12
N TRP A 288 13.66 6.99 -2.90
CA TRP A 288 12.57 6.16 -3.44
C TRP A 288 13.09 5.12 -4.44
N GLU A 289 14.15 5.47 -5.16
CA GLU A 289 14.88 4.60 -6.10
C GLU A 289 15.66 3.48 -5.41
N ASP A 290 15.68 3.44 -4.08
CA ASP A 290 16.21 2.30 -3.32
C ASP A 290 15.16 1.22 -3.06
N LEU A 291 13.86 1.51 -3.24
CA LEU A 291 12.75 0.59 -2.95
C LEU A 291 12.33 -0.29 -4.13
N ASP A 292 12.17 -1.59 -3.90
CA ASP A 292 11.48 -2.50 -4.83
C ASP A 292 10.11 -1.86 -5.19
N PRO A 293 9.82 -1.62 -6.49
CA PRO A 293 8.63 -0.86 -6.87
C PRO A 293 7.33 -1.62 -6.59
N THR A 294 7.39 -2.94 -6.42
CA THR A 294 6.23 -3.76 -6.06
C THR A 294 6.09 -3.80 -4.54
N PRO A 295 5.03 -3.22 -3.96
CA PRO A 295 4.79 -3.34 -2.52
C PRO A 295 4.50 -4.81 -2.18
N PHE A 296 5.21 -5.37 -1.21
CA PHE A 296 5.07 -6.79 -0.83
C PHE A 296 3.81 -7.06 0.00
N LEU A 297 3.25 -6.02 0.62
CA LEU A 297 1.97 -6.08 1.33
C LEU A 297 1.12 -4.92 0.82
N VAL A 298 -0.14 -5.20 0.50
CA VAL A 298 -1.12 -4.17 0.13
C VAL A 298 -2.43 -4.45 0.83
N GLU A 299 -2.99 -3.44 1.48
CA GLU A 299 -4.39 -3.42 1.88
C GLU A 299 -5.13 -2.36 1.07
N VAL A 300 -6.30 -2.73 0.58
CA VAL A 300 -7.22 -1.82 -0.13
C VAL A 300 -8.46 -1.62 0.73
N GLN A 301 -8.89 -0.38 0.86
CA GLN A 301 -10.05 0.12 1.60
C GLN A 301 -10.00 -0.02 3.12
N GLY A 302 -9.36 -1.06 3.65
CA GLY A 302 -9.31 -1.39 5.07
C GLY A 302 -10.53 -2.18 5.55
N SER A 303 -10.37 -2.91 6.65
CA SER A 303 -11.47 -3.65 7.27
C SER A 303 -12.55 -2.70 7.79
N HIS A 304 -13.82 -3.05 7.57
CA HIS A 304 -14.96 -2.34 8.18
C HIS A 304 -15.04 -2.56 9.70
N ASN A 305 -14.29 -3.55 10.22
CA ASN A 305 -14.13 -3.78 11.65
C ASN A 305 -12.78 -3.18 12.09
N GLU A 306 -12.81 -2.11 12.87
CA GLU A 306 -11.59 -1.42 13.34
C GLU A 306 -10.64 -2.36 14.11
N GLU A 307 -11.17 -3.32 14.88
CA GLU A 307 -10.35 -4.31 15.61
C GLU A 307 -9.52 -5.23 14.71
N GLU A 308 -9.83 -5.30 13.41
CA GLU A 308 -9.12 -6.11 12.41
C GLU A 308 -8.19 -5.27 11.54
N SER A 309 -8.03 -3.98 11.83
CA SER A 309 -7.40 -3.02 10.93
C SER A 309 -5.98 -2.62 11.29
N ASP A 310 -5.49 -3.08 12.43
CA ASP A 310 -4.20 -2.69 12.99
C ASP A 310 -3.10 -3.74 12.82
N THR A 311 -3.46 -4.91 12.27
CA THR A 311 -2.60 -6.10 12.23
C THR A 311 -2.75 -6.85 10.92
N TRP A 312 -1.64 -7.05 10.22
CA TRP A 312 -1.59 -7.82 8.98
C TRP A 312 -0.63 -9.00 9.12
N GLU A 313 -1.13 -10.20 8.83
CA GLU A 313 -0.31 -11.40 8.71
C GLU A 313 0.07 -11.62 7.24
N PHE A 314 1.36 -11.51 6.96
CA PHE A 314 1.92 -11.65 5.63
C PHE A 314 2.58 -13.01 5.44
N ALA A 315 2.24 -13.71 4.36
CA ALA A 315 2.54 -15.13 4.23
C ALA A 315 3.95 -15.45 3.72
N THR A 316 4.70 -14.54 3.08
CA THR A 316 6.07 -14.86 2.63
C THR A 316 6.93 -13.63 2.32
N PHE A 317 7.94 -13.33 3.16
CA PHE A 317 8.95 -12.31 2.85
C PHE A 317 9.81 -12.72 1.65
N PRO A 318 10.11 -11.82 0.69
CA PRO A 318 11.06 -12.11 -0.37
C PRO A 318 12.36 -12.64 0.26
N GLN A 319 12.95 -13.70 -0.31
CA GLN A 319 14.18 -14.32 0.21
C GLN A 319 15.33 -13.31 0.23
N ARG A 320 15.48 -12.63 1.35
CA ARG A 320 16.40 -11.51 1.57
C ARG A 320 16.97 -11.65 2.96
N THR A 321 18.24 -11.33 3.12
CA THR A 321 18.92 -11.37 4.41
C THR A 321 19.73 -10.09 4.61
N GLY A 322 20.06 -9.79 5.85
CA GLY A 322 20.79 -8.59 6.23
C GLY A 322 19.89 -7.38 6.44
N ARG A 323 20.51 -6.21 6.53
CA ARG A 323 19.82 -4.97 6.86
C ARG A 323 18.96 -4.50 5.67
N ALA A 324 17.75 -4.06 5.96
CA ALA A 324 16.85 -3.44 5.01
C ALA A 324 16.07 -2.29 5.67
N ALA A 325 15.45 -1.45 4.84
CA ALA A 325 14.39 -0.55 5.30
C ALA A 325 13.06 -1.01 4.71
N LEU A 326 12.02 -0.99 5.53
CA LEU A 326 10.64 -1.14 5.10
C LEU A 326 9.99 0.24 5.09
N VAL A 327 9.29 0.55 4.02
CA VAL A 327 8.57 1.82 3.87
C VAL A 327 7.10 1.50 3.74
N HIS A 328 6.30 2.02 4.65
CA HIS A 328 4.85 1.94 4.63
C HIS A 328 4.28 3.28 4.19
N ILE A 329 3.28 3.22 3.29
CA ILE A 329 2.46 4.35 2.87
C ILE A 329 1.00 4.01 3.17
N TRP A 330 0.32 4.90 3.91
CA TRP A 330 -1.12 4.86 4.11
C TRP A 330 -1.74 6.16 3.61
N GLY A 331 -2.72 6.11 2.71
CA GLY A 331 -3.31 7.32 2.15
C GLY A 331 -4.48 7.06 1.21
N GLY A 332 -5.16 8.14 0.83
CA GLY A 332 -6.33 8.11 -0.05
C GLY A 332 -6.92 9.50 -0.32
N HIS A 333 -8.20 9.55 -0.66
CA HIS A 333 -8.96 10.79 -0.89
C HIS A 333 -9.28 11.46 0.45
N GLY A 334 -8.39 12.34 0.91
CA GLY A 334 -8.46 13.04 2.19
C GLY A 334 -7.62 14.33 2.22
N GLY A 335 -7.23 14.79 3.39
CA GLY A 335 -6.35 15.96 3.53
C GLY A 335 -7.01 17.34 3.44
N PRO A 336 -6.21 18.39 3.19
CA PRO A 336 -6.69 19.77 3.02
C PRO A 336 -7.82 19.92 1.99
N ASP A 337 -8.71 20.88 2.25
CA ASP A 337 -9.72 21.27 1.28
C ASP A 337 -9.07 21.98 0.08
N THR A 338 -9.49 21.59 -1.12
CA THR A 338 -9.07 22.23 -2.37
C THR A 338 -9.74 23.60 -2.50
N PRO A 339 -9.04 24.68 -2.90
CA PRO A 339 -9.60 26.03 -2.95
C PRO A 339 -10.83 26.21 -3.85
N ASP A 340 -10.96 25.40 -4.90
CA ASP A 340 -12.00 25.51 -5.94
C ASP A 340 -12.99 24.34 -5.93
N GLY A 341 -12.87 23.42 -4.97
CA GLY A 341 -13.66 22.18 -4.92
C GLY A 341 -13.25 21.13 -5.97
N GLY A 342 -12.15 21.35 -6.70
CA GLY A 342 -11.58 20.37 -7.64
C GLY A 342 -11.17 19.08 -6.94
N ASN A 343 -10.85 18.03 -7.70
CA ASN A 343 -10.35 16.75 -7.16
C ASN A 343 -11.27 16.12 -6.08
N GLY A 344 -12.59 16.28 -6.23
CA GLY A 344 -13.57 15.82 -5.24
C GLY A 344 -13.53 16.60 -3.91
N GLY A 345 -13.01 17.84 -3.91
CA GLY A 345 -12.97 18.74 -2.76
C GLY A 345 -11.74 18.60 -1.86
N LYS A 346 -10.86 17.64 -2.14
CA LYS A 346 -9.75 17.23 -1.26
C LYS A 346 -8.46 17.06 -2.06
N THR A 347 -7.32 17.42 -1.48
CA THR A 347 -6.01 17.24 -2.15
C THR A 347 -5.62 15.77 -2.28
N GLY A 348 -6.12 14.92 -1.38
CA GLY A 348 -5.48 13.67 -1.02
C GLY A 348 -4.48 13.88 0.10
N GLU A 349 -4.21 12.83 0.86
CA GLU A 349 -3.19 12.80 1.89
C GLU A 349 -2.57 11.41 2.01
N PHE A 350 -1.36 11.36 2.55
CA PHE A 350 -0.74 10.12 2.94
C PHE A 350 0.25 10.30 4.09
N PHE A 351 0.45 9.21 4.82
CA PHE A 351 1.36 9.05 5.94
C PHE A 351 2.44 8.06 5.54
N ALA A 352 3.69 8.34 5.89
CA ALA A 352 4.79 7.42 5.67
C ALA A 352 5.41 6.96 6.97
N SER A 353 5.72 5.67 7.05
CA SER A 353 6.52 5.09 8.13
C SER A 353 7.72 4.36 7.54
N THR A 354 8.93 4.72 7.96
CA THR A 354 10.16 3.99 7.62
C THR A 354 10.58 3.15 8.81
N CYS A 355 10.83 1.86 8.63
CA CYS A 355 11.24 0.93 9.67
C CYS A 355 12.58 0.30 9.29
N ASP A 356 13.59 0.40 10.15
CA ASP A 356 14.87 -0.26 9.95
C ASP A 356 14.79 -1.70 10.50
N VAL A 357 15.11 -2.68 9.64
CA VAL A 357 14.95 -4.10 9.97
C VAL A 357 16.21 -4.90 9.68
N LEU A 358 16.40 -5.99 10.43
CA LEU A 358 17.37 -7.03 10.14
C LEU A 358 16.61 -8.27 9.69
N LEU A 359 16.82 -8.67 8.45
CA LEU A 359 16.23 -9.87 7.87
C LEU A 359 17.17 -11.05 8.16
N SER A 360 16.70 -12.00 8.96
CA SER A 360 17.48 -13.16 9.42
C SER A 360 17.01 -14.48 8.85
#